data_AF-A0A936EB09-F1
#
_entry.id   AF-A0A936EB09-F1
#
_cell.length_a   1.000
_cell.length_b   1.000
_cell.length_c   1.000
_cell.angle_alpha   90.00
_cell.angle_beta   90.00
_cell.angle_gamma   90.00
#
_symmetry.space_group_name_H-M   'P 1'
#
loop_
_entity.id
_entity.type
_entity.pdbx_description
1 polymer ?
#
loop_
_entity_poly.entity_id
_entity_poly.type
_entity_poly.pdbx_seq_one_letter_code
_entity_poly.pdbx_strand_id
1 'polypeptide(L)'
;MSKLLFAEQSLWANGLIVEEGLTQQPELMPLHALFIVILLVVTILLAGAMWWRSRLLLAANEARQAAAESLRQQNERLERAEAHAQLGNWELDPATGHGWWSPQMYVLLGFDPTQGVPFFDDYLQGPKIVT
;
A
#
# COMPACT_ATOMS: atom_id res chain seq x y z
N MET A 1 34.73 41.45 -83.63
CA MET A 1 34.17 42.35 -82.60
C MET A 1 32.93 41.71 -81.98
N SER A 2 33.11 40.76 -81.04
CA SER A 2 32.01 40.17 -80.26
C SER A 2 32.59 39.56 -78.97
N LYS A 3 33.11 40.40 -78.09
CA LYS A 3 33.58 40.01 -76.74
C LYS A 3 33.25 41.02 -75.64
N LEU A 4 32.54 42.11 -75.97
CA LEU A 4 32.23 43.17 -74.99
C LEU A 4 30.80 43.10 -74.43
N LEU A 5 29.93 42.19 -74.92
CA LEU A 5 28.56 42.02 -74.42
C LEU A 5 28.41 40.94 -73.33
N PHE A 6 29.46 40.17 -73.03
CA PHE A 6 29.42 39.09 -72.03
C PHE A 6 29.95 39.48 -70.64
N ALA A 7 30.50 40.69 -70.47
CA ALA A 7 31.10 41.11 -69.20
C ALA A 7 30.08 41.75 -68.22
N GLU A 8 28.88 42.12 -68.68
CA GLU A 8 27.89 42.81 -67.85
C GLU A 8 26.85 41.86 -67.23
N GLN A 9 26.67 40.65 -67.79
CA GLN A 9 25.66 39.70 -67.31
C GLN A 9 26.08 38.93 -66.05
N SER A 10 27.37 38.83 -65.76
CA SER A 10 27.87 38.16 -64.55
C SER A 10 27.88 39.05 -63.29
N LEU A 11 27.69 40.37 -63.44
CA LEU A 11 27.63 41.30 -62.31
C LEU A 11 26.29 41.25 -61.54
N TRP A 12 25.21 40.79 -62.17
CA TRP A 12 23.91 40.56 -61.52
C TRP A 12 23.80 39.20 -60.83
N ALA A 13 24.75 38.29 -61.09
CA ALA A 13 24.73 36.93 -60.52
C ALA A 13 25.49 36.83 -59.17
N ASN A 14 26.39 37.77 -58.86
CA ASN A 14 27.24 37.73 -57.66
C ASN A 14 27.09 38.94 -56.72
N GLY A 15 26.12 39.83 -56.96
CA GLY A 15 25.85 41.01 -56.11
C GLY A 15 24.88 40.78 -54.96
N LEU A 16 24.28 39.58 -54.84
CA LEU A 16 23.31 39.23 -53.80
C LEU A 16 23.85 38.23 -52.75
N ILE A 17 25.11 37.82 -52.84
CA ILE A 17 25.72 36.84 -51.93
C ILE A 17 26.69 37.54 -50.97
N VAL A 18 26.25 38.53 -50.18
CA VAL A 18 27.08 39.05 -49.05
C VAL A 18 26.30 39.37 -47.76
N GLU A 19 24.95 39.42 -47.71
CA GLU A 19 24.24 39.81 -46.47
C GLU A 19 23.36 38.74 -45.76
N GLU A 20 23.27 37.50 -46.23
CA GLU A 20 22.49 36.44 -45.53
C GLU A 20 23.35 35.32 -44.90
N GLY A 21 24.53 35.69 -44.39
CA GLY A 21 25.48 34.75 -43.76
C GLY A 21 25.68 34.91 -42.25
N LEU A 22 24.91 35.76 -41.57
CA LEU A 22 25.08 36.07 -40.15
C LEU A 22 23.82 35.77 -39.34
N THR A 23 23.44 34.50 -39.27
CA THR A 23 22.93 33.85 -38.03
C THR A 23 22.72 32.37 -38.29
N GLN A 24 23.81 31.59 -38.34
CA GLN A 24 23.76 30.35 -37.56
C GLN A 24 23.80 30.76 -36.09
N GLN A 25 22.68 31.24 -35.54
CA GLN A 25 22.49 31.12 -34.11
C GLN A 25 22.13 29.65 -33.88
N PRO A 26 22.90 28.88 -33.09
CA PRO A 26 22.41 27.58 -32.64
C PRO A 26 21.06 27.87 -31.98
N GLU A 27 19.98 27.31 -32.52
CA GLU A 27 18.64 27.41 -31.94
C GLU A 27 18.76 27.12 -30.45
N LEU A 28 18.68 28.17 -29.62
CA LEU A 28 18.45 28.03 -28.20
C LEU A 28 17.16 27.22 -28.11
N MET A 29 17.27 25.93 -27.78
CA MET A 29 16.15 24.99 -27.73
C MET A 29 14.91 25.72 -27.19
N PRO A 30 13.77 25.72 -27.89
CA PRO A 30 12.69 26.60 -27.52
C PRO A 30 12.18 26.15 -26.15
N LEU A 31 12.07 27.08 -25.20
CA LEU A 31 11.79 26.80 -23.78
C LEU A 31 10.63 25.82 -23.54
N HIS A 32 9.65 25.78 -24.45
CA HIS A 32 8.54 24.82 -24.43
C HIS A 32 8.96 23.34 -24.51
N ALA A 33 10.05 23.00 -25.21
CA ALA A 33 10.53 21.63 -25.31
C ALA A 33 11.02 21.10 -23.96
N LEU A 34 11.69 21.94 -23.16
CA LEU A 34 12.11 21.59 -21.81
C LEU A 34 10.90 21.38 -20.89
N PHE A 35 9.88 22.23 -20.98
CA PHE A 35 8.64 22.05 -20.22
C PHE A 35 7.96 20.72 -20.52
N ILE A 36 7.86 20.33 -21.80
CA ILE A 36 7.28 19.04 -22.21
C ILE A 36 8.08 17.88 -21.61
N VAL A 37 9.41 17.92 -21.71
CA VAL A 37 10.28 16.87 -21.17
C VAL A 37 10.13 16.76 -19.65
N ILE A 38 10.12 17.89 -18.93
CA ILE A 38 9.92 17.91 -17.47
C ILE A 38 8.55 17.31 -17.11
N LEU A 39 7.48 17.68 -17.83
CA LEU A 39 6.15 17.13 -17.61
C LEU A 39 6.10 15.61 -17.84
N LEU A 40 6.75 15.11 -18.89
CA LEU A 40 6.83 13.67 -19.16
C LEU A 40 7.60 12.93 -18.06
N VAL A 41 8.71 13.47 -17.60
CA VAL A 41 9.49 12.87 -16.50
C VAL A 41 8.65 12.84 -15.22
N VAL A 42 7.99 13.94 -14.88
CA VAL A 42 7.14 14.02 -13.68
C VAL A 42 5.99 13.01 -13.76
N THR A 43 5.32 12.88 -14.90
CA THR A 43 4.22 11.91 -15.05
C THR A 43 4.69 10.46 -14.89
N ILE A 44 5.85 10.11 -15.47
CA ILE A 44 6.44 8.77 -15.32
C ILE A 44 6.82 8.51 -13.85
N LEU A 45 7.43 9.49 -13.17
CA LEU A 45 7.78 9.38 -11.75
C LEU A 45 6.54 9.22 -10.87
N LEU A 46 5.49 10.00 -11.13
CA LEU A 46 4.23 9.90 -10.39
C LEU A 46 3.54 8.55 -10.64
N ALA A 47 3.52 8.06 -11.87
CA ALA A 47 2.97 6.75 -12.21
C ALA A 47 3.76 5.63 -11.51
N GLY A 48 5.09 5.69 -11.52
CA GLY A 48 5.95 4.74 -10.82
C GLY A 48 5.75 4.78 -9.30
N ALA A 49 5.68 5.97 -8.70
CA ALA A 49 5.42 6.14 -7.27
C ALA A 49 4.01 5.65 -6.89
N MET A 50 3.00 5.89 -7.74
CA MET A 50 1.63 5.43 -7.53
C MET A 50 1.53 3.90 -7.65
N TRP A 51 2.23 3.31 -8.61
CA TRP A 51 2.33 1.86 -8.78
C TRP A 51 3.06 1.20 -7.59
N TRP A 52 4.18 1.77 -7.14
CA TRP A 52 4.90 1.30 -5.95
C TRP A 52 4.04 1.40 -4.68
N ARG A 53 3.38 2.55 -4.48
CA ARG A 53 2.48 2.76 -3.34
C ARG A 53 1.34 1.74 -3.34
N SER A 54 0.72 1.49 -4.49
CA SER A 54 -0.33 0.48 -4.63
C SER A 54 0.20 -0.91 -4.27
N ARG A 55 1.33 -1.33 -4.85
CA ARG A 55 1.90 -2.66 -4.61
C ARG A 55 2.25 -2.90 -3.13
N LEU A 56 2.74 -1.87 -2.44
CA LEU A 56 3.06 -1.91 -1.02
C LEU A 56 1.81 -2.14 -0.15
N LEU A 57 0.72 -1.45 -0.47
CA LEU A 57 -0.54 -1.56 0.27
C LEU A 57 -1.15 -2.96 0.13
N LEU A 58 -1.11 -3.54 -1.06
CA LEU A 58 -1.62 -4.90 -1.29
C LEU A 58 -0.86 -5.93 -0.45
N ALA A 59 0.48 -5.88 -0.49
CA ALA A 59 1.30 -6.82 0.27
C ALA A 59 1.07 -6.72 1.79
N ALA A 60 0.93 -5.50 2.32
CA ALA A 60 0.67 -5.29 3.73
C ALA A 60 -0.72 -5.82 4.15
N ASN A 61 -1.73 -5.67 3.29
CA ASN A 61 -3.07 -6.17 3.57
C ASN A 61 -3.14 -7.70 3.49
N GLU A 62 -2.54 -8.30 2.46
CA GLU A 62 -2.46 -9.76 2.30
C GLU A 62 -1.77 -10.41 3.51
N ALA A 63 -0.65 -9.83 3.96
CA ALA A 63 0.06 -10.34 5.15
C ALA A 63 -0.80 -10.27 6.42
N ARG A 64 -1.56 -9.18 6.61
CA ARG A 64 -2.49 -9.05 7.74
C ARG A 64 -3.63 -10.05 7.67
N GLN A 65 -4.21 -10.24 6.49
CA GLN A 65 -5.31 -11.19 6.27
C GLN A 65 -4.83 -12.63 6.50
N ALA A 66 -3.65 -13.00 5.98
CA ALA A 66 -3.06 -14.32 6.20
C ALA A 66 -2.77 -14.59 7.68
N ALA A 67 -2.23 -13.61 8.40
CA ALA A 67 -1.98 -13.74 9.84
C ALA A 67 -3.28 -13.90 10.64
N ALA A 68 -4.31 -13.10 10.34
CA ALA A 68 -5.61 -13.19 10.98
C ALA A 68 -6.28 -14.55 10.72
N GLU A 69 -6.21 -15.06 9.49
CA GLU A 69 -6.77 -16.36 9.14
C GLU A 69 -6.01 -17.52 9.82
N SER A 70 -4.68 -17.45 9.89
CA SER A 70 -3.89 -18.45 10.63
C SER A 70 -4.26 -18.47 12.11
N LEU A 71 -4.43 -17.29 12.74
CA LEU A 71 -4.86 -17.19 14.14
C LEU A 71 -6.26 -17.78 14.33
N ARG A 72 -7.20 -17.44 13.44
CA ARG A 72 -8.57 -17.99 13.45
C ARG A 72 -8.55 -19.51 13.39
N GLN A 73 -7.80 -20.09 12.46
CA GLN A 73 -7.68 -21.53 12.31
C GLN A 73 -7.02 -22.22 13.51
N GLN A 74 -6.04 -21.58 14.14
CA GLN A 74 -5.41 -22.09 15.35
C GLN A 74 -6.39 -22.08 16.53
N ASN A 75 -7.14 -21.00 16.73
CA ASN A 75 -8.17 -20.91 17.76
C ASN A 75 -9.27 -21.96 17.54
N GLU A 76 -9.78 -22.12 16.32
CA GLU A 76 -10.78 -23.16 15.99
C GLU A 76 -10.25 -24.58 16.25
N ARG A 77 -8.96 -24.83 16.07
CA ARG A 77 -8.33 -26.12 16.39
C ARG A 77 -8.22 -26.31 17.89
N LEU A 78 -7.84 -25.25 18.61
CA LEU A 78 -7.73 -25.27 20.06
C LEU A 78 -9.09 -25.52 20.71
N GLU A 79 -10.13 -24.76 20.33
CA GLU A 79 -11.50 -24.95 20.82
C GLU A 79 -12.01 -26.38 20.59
N ARG A 80 -11.73 -26.95 19.41
CA ARG A 80 -12.09 -28.35 19.14
C ARG A 80 -11.33 -29.34 20.00
N ALA A 81 -10.04 -29.10 20.27
CA ALA A 81 -9.24 -29.94 21.14
C ALA A 81 -9.72 -29.86 22.60
N GLU A 82 -9.98 -28.64 23.09
CA GLU A 82 -10.57 -28.37 24.41
C GLU A 82 -11.91 -29.09 24.58
N ALA A 83 -12.80 -28.98 23.58
CA ALA A 83 -14.10 -29.65 23.62
C ALA A 83 -13.98 -31.18 23.63
N HIS A 84 -13.07 -31.73 22.80
CA HIS A 84 -12.87 -33.17 22.74
C HIS A 84 -12.24 -33.72 24.02
N ALA A 85 -11.32 -32.96 24.63
CA ALA A 85 -10.67 -33.33 25.89
C ALA A 85 -11.53 -33.01 27.12
N GLN A 86 -12.66 -32.31 26.96
CA GLN A 86 -13.48 -31.78 28.04
C GLN A 86 -12.66 -30.92 29.02
N LEU A 87 -11.76 -30.10 28.46
CA LEU A 87 -10.91 -29.16 29.19
C LEU A 87 -11.34 -27.73 28.85
N GLY A 88 -11.22 -26.83 29.81
CA GLY A 88 -11.44 -25.39 29.62
C GLY A 88 -10.22 -24.63 30.14
N ASN A 89 -9.86 -23.55 29.47
CA ASN A 89 -8.81 -22.65 29.93
C ASN A 89 -9.41 -21.42 30.62
N TRP A 90 -8.68 -20.89 31.59
CA TRP A 90 -9.05 -19.65 32.26
C TRP A 90 -7.80 -18.86 32.62
N GLU A 91 -7.94 -17.54 32.59
CA GLU A 91 -6.92 -16.60 33.01
C GLU A 91 -7.53 -15.64 34.02
N LEU A 92 -6.74 -15.21 34.98
CA LEU A 92 -7.12 -14.20 35.98
C LEU A 92 -5.96 -13.21 36.10
N ASP A 93 -6.26 -11.93 35.92
CA ASP A 93 -5.33 -10.86 36.25
C ASP A 93 -5.50 -10.49 37.73
N PRO A 94 -4.53 -10.79 38.60
CA PRO A 94 -4.63 -10.50 40.02
C PRO A 94 -4.56 -8.99 40.34
N ALA A 95 -4.04 -8.17 39.43
CA ALA A 95 -3.95 -6.73 39.65
C ALA A 95 -5.30 -6.02 39.42
N THR A 96 -6.08 -6.49 38.45
CA THR A 96 -7.39 -5.90 38.11
C THR A 96 -8.58 -6.72 38.59
N GLY A 97 -8.36 -7.98 38.97
CA GLY A 97 -9.41 -8.93 39.35
C GLY A 97 -10.25 -9.45 38.17
N HIS A 98 -9.91 -9.07 36.93
CA HIS A 98 -10.63 -9.53 35.74
C HIS A 98 -10.14 -10.91 35.32
N GLY A 99 -11.09 -11.79 35.02
CA GLY A 99 -10.82 -13.10 34.44
C GLY A 99 -11.24 -13.18 32.98
N TRP A 100 -10.66 -14.14 32.27
CA TRP A 100 -11.10 -14.58 30.97
C TRP A 100 -11.28 -16.11 31.01
N TRP A 101 -12.39 -16.60 30.47
CA TRP A 101 -12.69 -18.03 30.35
C TRP A 101 -12.80 -18.41 28.89
N SER A 102 -12.24 -19.56 28.51
CA SER A 102 -12.46 -20.12 27.18
C SER A 102 -13.94 -20.50 26.99
N PRO A 103 -14.46 -20.52 25.75
CA PRO A 103 -15.86 -20.88 25.51
C PRO A 103 -16.26 -22.24 26.13
N GLN A 104 -15.34 -23.20 26.11
CA GLN A 104 -15.50 -24.54 26.66
C GLN A 104 -15.61 -24.52 28.19
N MET A 105 -14.95 -23.58 28.87
CA MET A 105 -15.05 -23.42 30.33
C MET A 105 -16.48 -23.08 30.77
N TYR A 106 -17.18 -22.21 30.03
CA TYR A 106 -18.60 -21.92 30.27
C TYR A 106 -19.47 -23.17 30.10
N VAL A 107 -19.21 -23.96 29.04
CA VAL A 107 -19.95 -25.20 28.77
C VAL A 107 -19.71 -26.24 29.87
N LEU A 108 -18.46 -26.42 30.29
CA LEU A 108 -18.07 -27.40 31.32
C LEU A 108 -18.68 -27.08 32.68
N LEU A 109 -18.76 -25.80 33.03
CA LEU A 109 -19.28 -25.35 34.31
C LEU A 109 -20.77 -24.98 34.28
N GLY A 110 -21.41 -24.98 33.11
CA GLY A 110 -22.84 -24.68 32.94
C GLY A 110 -23.20 -23.20 33.11
N PHE A 111 -22.26 -22.28 32.89
CA PHE A 111 -22.49 -20.83 32.97
C PHE A 111 -22.87 -20.23 31.62
N ASP A 112 -23.68 -19.19 31.64
CA ASP A 112 -24.05 -18.43 30.44
C ASP A 112 -22.94 -17.41 30.10
N PRO A 113 -22.28 -17.52 28.92
CA PRO A 113 -21.23 -16.59 28.53
C PRO A 113 -21.69 -15.14 28.36
N THR A 114 -23.00 -14.89 28.22
CA THR A 114 -23.56 -13.53 28.12
C THR A 114 -23.56 -12.80 29.47
N GLN A 115 -23.43 -13.52 30.58
CA GLN A 115 -23.38 -12.94 31.93
C GLN A 115 -21.95 -12.55 32.34
N GLY A 116 -20.95 -12.84 31.50
CA GLY A 116 -19.54 -12.57 31.78
C GLY A 116 -18.91 -13.59 32.73
N VAL A 117 -17.61 -13.45 32.96
CA VAL A 117 -16.87 -14.31 33.90
C VAL A 117 -17.35 -13.98 35.32
N PRO A 118 -17.87 -14.96 36.09
CA PRO A 118 -18.18 -14.77 37.50
C PRO A 118 -16.94 -14.28 38.25
N PHE A 119 -17.10 -13.34 39.19
CA PHE A 119 -15.98 -12.93 40.05
C PHE A 119 -15.41 -14.15 40.79
N PHE A 120 -14.10 -14.15 41.05
CA PHE A 120 -13.39 -15.28 41.65
C PHE A 120 -14.07 -15.82 42.93
N ASP A 121 -14.69 -14.93 43.72
CA ASP A 121 -15.44 -15.28 44.93
C ASP A 121 -16.75 -16.05 44.68
N ASP A 122 -17.41 -15.83 43.54
CA ASP A 122 -18.62 -16.58 43.13
C ASP A 122 -18.26 -18.00 42.63
N TYR A 123 -17.07 -18.16 42.03
CA TYR A 123 -16.56 -19.49 41.60
C TYR A 123 -16.33 -20.43 42.78
N LEU A 124 -15.82 -19.92 43.91
CA LEU A 124 -15.53 -20.73 45.11
C LEU A 124 -16.79 -21.21 45.85
N GLN A 125 -17.97 -20.65 45.56
CA GLN A 125 -19.22 -21.03 46.23
C GLN A 125 -19.87 -22.31 45.69
N GLY A 126 -19.32 -22.90 44.62
CA GLY A 126 -19.81 -24.16 44.04
C GLY A 126 -21.15 -24.03 43.30
N PRO A 127 -21.52 -25.03 42.48
CA PRO A 127 -22.70 -24.93 41.63
C PRO A 127 -23.98 -24.83 42.49
N LYS A 128 -24.71 -23.72 42.34
CA LYS A 128 -26.10 -23.62 42.77
C LYS A 128 -26.93 -24.47 41.81
N ILE A 129 -27.04 -25.76 42.09
CA ILE A 129 -27.98 -26.64 41.39
C ILE A 129 -29.38 -26.07 41.65
N VAL A 130 -29.94 -25.38 40.65
CA VAL A 130 -31.34 -24.98 40.67
C VAL A 130 -32.17 -26.27 40.66
N THR A 131 -32.88 -26.50 41.75
CA THR A 131 -33.84 -27.62 41.92
C THR A 131 -35.16 -27.28 41.26
#